data_AF-A0A1G0RCM0-F1
#
_entry.id   AF-A0A1G0RCM0-F1
#
_cell.length_a   1.000
_cell.length_b   1.000
_cell.length_c   1.000
_cell.angle_alpha   90.00
_cell.angle_beta   90.00
_cell.angle_gamma   90.00
#
_symmetry.space_group_name_H-M   'P 1'
#
loop_
_entity.id
_entity.type
_entity.pdbx_description
1 polymer ?
#
loop_
_entity_poly.entity_id
_entity_poly.type
_entity_poly.pdbx_seq_one_letter_code
_entity_poly.pdbx_strand_id
1 'polypeptide(L)' 'MAKINVKQTSISILQLNEVDYVSLTDIARYKSDEPTAVIANWLRNRNTLEYLGIWETLYNPAFKLLEFEGFKN' A
#
# COMPACT_ATOMS: atom_id res chain seq x y z
N MET A 1 1.91 -12.13 -15.82
CA MET A 1 1.60 -11.03 -14.89
C MET A 1 1.31 -9.79 -15.72
N ALA A 2 0.18 -9.14 -15.48
CA ALA A 2 -0.14 -7.88 -16.15
C ALA A 2 0.75 -6.75 -15.60
N LYS A 3 0.97 -5.71 -16.40
CA LYS A 3 1.74 -4.53 -16.00
C LYS A 3 1.04 -3.28 -16.48
N ILE A 4 1.14 -2.21 -15.70
CA ILE A 4 0.69 -0.87 -16.07
C ILE A 4 1.84 0.11 -15.99
N ASN A 5 1.85 1.12 -16.86
CA ASN A 5 2.83 2.20 -16.80
C ASN A 5 2.20 3.43 -16.14
N VAL A 6 2.76 3.85 -15.02
CA VAL A 6 2.33 5.03 -14.27
C VAL A 6 3.54 5.92 -14.04
N LYS A 7 3.51 7.18 -14.48
CA LYS A 7 4.64 8.11 -14.36
C LYS A 7 5.99 7.51 -14.82
N GLN A 8 6.01 6.86 -15.98
CA GLN A 8 7.19 6.17 -16.53
C GLN A 8 7.73 5.02 -15.64
N THR A 9 6.94 4.56 -14.67
CA THR A 9 7.25 3.41 -13.82
C THR A 9 6.35 2.25 -14.19
N SER A 10 6.96 1.12 -14.54
CA SER A 10 6.24 -0.13 -14.80
C SER A 10 5.88 -0.79 -13.47
N ILE A 11 4.57 -0.93 -13.22
CA ILE A 11 4.04 -1.53 -11.99
C ILE A 11 3.38 -2.87 -12.33
N SER A 12 3.77 -3.91 -11.62
CA SER A 12 3.21 -5.26 -11.79
C SER A 12 1.84 -5.38 -11.11
N ILE A 13 0.93 -6.07 -11.78
CA ILE A 13 -0.41 -6.41 -11.28
C ILE A 13 -0.52 -7.93 -11.14
N LEU A 14 -1.03 -8.35 -9.98
CA LEU A 14 -1.39 -9.72 -9.67
C LEU A 14 -2.91 -9.80 -9.53
N GLN A 15 -3.56 -10.62 -10.33
CA GLN A 15 -4.99 -10.89 -10.18
C GLN A 15 -5.18 -12.15 -9.33
N LEU A 16 -5.97 -12.05 -8.26
CA LEU A 16 -6.30 -13.16 -7.37
C LEU A 16 -7.77 -13.05 -6.95
N ASN A 17 -8.54 -14.11 -7.16
CA ASN A 17 -9.96 -14.18 -6.79
C ASN A 17 -10.77 -12.97 -7.29
N GLU A 18 -10.59 -12.59 -8.57
CA GLU A 18 -11.25 -11.44 -9.19
C GLU A 18 -10.86 -10.06 -8.61
N VAL A 19 -9.86 -10.02 -7.73
CA VAL A 19 -9.30 -8.80 -7.16
C VAL A 19 -7.91 -8.54 -7.75
N ASP A 20 -7.69 -7.31 -8.21
CA ASP A 20 -6.39 -6.88 -8.72
C ASP A 20 -5.54 -6.28 -7.59
N TYR A 21 -4.33 -6.82 -7.45
CA TYR A 21 -3.31 -6.36 -6.51
C TYR A 21 -2.20 -5.66 -7.27
N VAL A 22 -1.77 -4.51 -6.76
CA VAL A 22 -0.72 -3.70 -7.35
C VAL A 22 0.57 -3.87 -6.54
N SER A 23 1.70 -4.05 -7.22
CA SER A 23 3.01 -4.21 -6.59
C SER A 23 3.47 -2.94 -5.87
N LEU A 24 3.42 -2.95 -4.53
CA LEU A 24 3.89 -1.84 -3.70
C LEU A 24 5.39 -1.58 -3.88
N THR A 25 6.20 -2.63 -4.08
CA THR A 25 7.64 -2.51 -4.33
C THR A 25 7.93 -1.78 -5.65
N ASP A 26 7.13 -2.04 -6.70
CA ASP A 26 7.27 -1.32 -7.96
C ASP A 26 6.88 0.16 -7.82
N ILE A 27 5.86 0.47 -7.01
CA ILE A 27 5.51 1.87 -6.69
C ILE A 27 6.65 2.56 -5.93
N ALA A 28 7.24 1.89 -4.95
CA ALA A 28 8.35 2.45 -4.17
C ALA A 28 9.61 2.72 -5.00
N ARG A 29 9.85 1.92 -6.05
CA ARG A 29 10.96 2.14 -7.00
C ARG A 29 10.91 3.48 -7.71
N TYR A 30 9.73 4.07 -7.89
CA TYR A 30 9.62 5.43 -8.44
C TYR A 30 10.37 6.47 -7.58
N LYS A 31 10.47 6.25 -6.26
CA LYS A 31 11.08 7.20 -5.32
C LYS A 31 12.56 6.92 -5.05
N SER A 32 12.99 5.65 -5.08
CA SER A 32 14.37 5.24 -4.79
C SER A 32 14.63 3.80 -5.27
N ASP A 33 15.89 3.50 -5.61
CA ASP A 33 16.36 2.13 -5.87
C ASP A 33 16.39 1.23 -4.62
N GLU A 34 16.18 1.81 -3.43
CA GLU A 34 15.99 1.10 -2.16
C GLU A 34 14.50 1.09 -1.72
N PRO A 35 13.62 0.31 -2.40
CA PRO A 35 12.17 0.37 -2.16
C PRO A 35 11.78 -0.06 -0.75
N THR A 36 12.53 -0.95 -0.11
CA THR A 36 12.28 -1.40 1.27
C THR A 36 12.36 -0.24 2.27
N ALA A 37 13.36 0.64 2.13
CA ALA A 37 13.51 1.81 2.99
C ALA A 37 12.37 2.82 2.77
N VAL A 38 11.95 3.01 1.52
CA VAL A 38 10.80 3.86 1.17
C VAL A 38 9.51 3.35 1.82
N ILE A 39 9.23 2.04 1.69
CA ILE A 39 8.05 1.41 2.28
C ILE A 39 8.11 1.50 3.81
N ALA A 40 9.26 1.22 4.43
CA ALA A 40 9.42 1.35 5.87
C ALA A 40 9.14 2.78 6.35
N ASN A 41 9.59 3.80 5.60
CA ASN A 41 9.31 5.19 5.91
C ASN A 41 7.82 5.54 5.76
N TRP A 42 7.14 5.00 4.75
CA TRP A 42 5.69 5.16 4.61
C TRP A 42 4.93 4.56 5.79
N LEU A 43 5.28 3.34 6.19
CA LEU A 43 4.63 2.64 7.31
C LEU A 43 4.93 3.28 8.68
N ARG A 44 6.02 4.04 8.82
CA ARG A 44 6.31 4.83 10.03
C ARG A 44 5.65 6.21 10.03
N ASN A 45 5.16 6.67 8.88
CA ASN A 45 4.55 7.98 8.76
C ASN A 45 3.10 7.94 9.25
N ARG A 46 2.80 8.71 10.30
CA ARG A 46 1.47 8.79 10.90
C ARG A 46 0.37 9.14 9.88
N ASN A 47 0.63 10.09 8.97
CA ASN A 47 -0.37 10.50 7.98
C ASN A 47 -0.67 9.37 6.99
N THR A 48 0.34 8.59 6.59
CA THR A 48 0.14 7.40 5.75
C THR A 48 -0.70 6.36 6.48
N LEU A 49 -0.38 6.06 7.74
CA LEU A 49 -1.15 5.11 8.53
C LEU A 49 -2.60 5.57 8.71
N GLU A 50 -2.82 6.84 9.08
CA GLU A 50 -4.17 7.39 9.21
C GLU A 50 -4.96 7.30 7.90
N TYR A 51 -4.33 7.62 6.77
CA TYR A 51 -4.96 7.48 5.45
C TYR A 51 -5.35 6.03 5.15
N LEU A 52 -4.44 5.07 5.38
CA LEU A 52 -4.72 3.65 5.19
C LEU A 52 -5.83 3.16 6.11
N GLY A 53 -5.85 3.60 7.37
CA GLY A 53 -6.92 3.25 8.31
C GLY A 53 -8.30 3.74 7.88
N ILE A 54 -8.39 4.97 7.36
CA ILE A 54 -9.64 5.49 6.78
C ILE A 54 -10.04 4.66 5.56
N TRP A 55 -9.08 4.40 4.65
CA TRP A 55 -9.35 3.63 3.44
C TRP A 55 -9.86 2.22 3.77
N GLU A 56 -9.20 1.51 4.69
CA GLU A 56 -9.64 0.20 5.16
C GLU A 56 -11.02 0.24 5.81
N THR A 57 -11.31 1.27 6.60
CA THR A 57 -12.65 1.44 7.22
C THR A 57 -13.76 1.59 6.16
N LEU A 58 -13.45 2.21 5.02
CA LEU A 58 -14.41 2.43 3.94
C LEU A 58 -14.57 1.20 3.02
N TYR A 59 -13.49 0.47 2.75
CA TYR A 59 -13.44 -0.53 1.68
C TYR A 59 -13.20 -1.97 2.15
N ASN A 60 -12.89 -2.19 3.44
CA ASN A 60 -12.71 -3.51 4.02
C ASN A 60 -13.76 -3.75 5.14
N PRO A 61 -14.90 -4.40 4.82
CA PRO A 61 -15.96 -4.67 5.79
C PRO A 61 -15.52 -5.53 6.99
N ALA A 62 -14.43 -6.30 6.85
CA ALA A 62 -13.86 -7.13 7.90
C ALA A 62 -12.72 -6.43 8.65
N PHE A 63 -12.54 -5.13 8.47
CA PHE A 63 -11.45 -4.38 9.08
C PHE A 63 -11.54 -4.37 10.61
N LYS A 64 -10.44 -4.75 11.25
CA LYS A 64 -10.35 -4.84 12.71
C LYS A 64 -9.86 -3.52 13.31
N LEU A 65 -10.78 -2.57 13.44
CA LEU A 65 -10.48 -1.22 13.92
C LEU A 65 -9.78 -1.22 15.30
N LEU A 66 -10.18 -2.11 16.21
CA LEU A 66 -9.61 -2.18 17.56
C LEU A 66 -8.11 -2.54 17.56
N GLU A 67 -7.70 -3.48 16.70
CA GLU A 67 -6.29 -3.84 16.51
C GLU A 67 -5.52 -2.68 15.85
N PHE A 68 -6.19 -1.94 14.95
CA PHE A 68 -5.61 -0.81 14.26
C PHE A 68 -5.35 0.41 15.17
N GLU A 69 -6.25 0.69 16.13
CA GLU A 69 -6.05 1.76 17.11
C GLU A 69 -4.81 1.55 17.99
N GLY A 70 -4.40 0.30 18.21
CA GLY A 70 -3.16 -0.03 18.90
C GLY A 70 -1.89 0.53 18.24
N PHE A 71 -1.91 0.79 16.93
CA PHE A 71 -0.79 1.40 16.20
C PHE A 71 -0.79 2.94 16.23
N LYS A 72 -1.85 3.58 16.73
CA LYS A 72 -1.95 5.04 16.83
C LYS A 72 -1.28 5.63 18.08
N ASN A 73 -0.86 4.78 19.02
CA ASN A 73 -0.32 5.15 20.34
C ASN A 73 1.20 4.95 20.45
#